data_AF-A0A437J2R8-F1
#
_entry.id   AF-A0A437J2R8-F1
#
_cell.length_a   1.000
_cell.length_b   1.000
_cell.length_c   1.000
_cell.angle_alpha   90.00
_cell.angle_beta   90.00
_cell.angle_gamma   90.00
#
_symmetry.space_group_name_H-M   'P 1'
#
loop_
_entity.id
_entity.type
_entity.pdbx_description
1 polymer ?
#
loop_
_entity_poly.entity_id
_entity_poly.type
_entity_poly.pdbx_seq_one_letter_code
_entity_poly.pdbx_strand_id
1 'polypeptide(L)' 'MLSEWELWACANRVLQSHGEGAALHAAEQIGALVLEGDAEGVRTWQAIASRIAQLSATGGQAPPVDRMN' A
#
# COMPACT_ATOMS: atom_id res chain seq x y z
N MET A 1 1.76 2.55 -14.10
CA MET A 1 1.89 1.52 -13.04
C MET A 1 3.13 1.82 -12.21
N LEU A 2 2.99 1.88 -10.88
CA LEU A 2 4.10 2.19 -9.96
C LEU A 2 5.13 1.06 -9.94
N SER A 3 6.40 1.42 -9.83
CA SER A 3 7.49 0.48 -9.55
C SER A 3 7.34 -0.16 -8.18
N GLU A 4 8.07 -1.26 -7.95
CA GLU A 4 8.04 -1.92 -6.65
C GLU A 4 8.46 -0.98 -5.51
N TRP A 5 9.54 -0.21 -5.71
CA TRP A 5 10.00 0.78 -4.73
C TRP A 5 8.93 1.85 -4.45
N GLU A 6 8.27 2.39 -5.48
CA GLU A 6 7.21 3.38 -5.30
C GLU A 6 6.04 2.81 -4.50
N LEU A 7 5.67 1.54 -4.72
CA LEU A 7 4.62 0.88 -3.95
C LEU A 7 4.99 0.74 -2.45
N TRP A 8 6.25 0.43 -2.15
CA TRP A 8 6.73 0.37 -0.77
C TRP A 8 6.82 1.77 -0.12
N ALA A 9 7.25 2.79 -0.87
CA ALA A 9 7.27 4.16 -0.41
C ALA A 9 5.84 4.68 -0.10
N CYS A 10 4.88 4.39 -0.98
CA CYS A 10 3.47 4.68 -0.77
C CYS A 10 2.91 3.96 0.47
N ALA A 11 3.15 2.65 0.61
CA ALA A 11 2.71 1.88 1.77
C ALA A 11 3.28 2.41 3.08
N ASN A 12 4.58 2.74 3.11
CA ASN A 12 5.23 3.31 4.28
C ASN A 12 4.65 4.69 4.63
N ARG A 13 4.36 5.53 3.62
CA ARG A 13 3.73 6.83 3.84
C ARG A 13 2.32 6.68 4.44
N VAL A 14 1.51 5.77 3.92
CA VAL A 14 0.17 5.50 4.47
C VAL A 14 0.28 4.99 5.91
N LEU A 15 1.22 4.08 6.18
CA LEU A 15 1.46 3.57 7.53
C LEU A 15 1.88 4.68 8.51
N GLN A 16 2.75 5.60 8.09
CA GLN A 16 3.15 6.75 8.92
C GLN A 16 2.00 7.73 9.18
N SER A 17 1.12 7.94 8.20
CA SER A 17 0.00 8.87 8.34
C SER A 17 -1.17 8.31 9.16
N HIS A 18 -1.42 7.00 9.09
CA HIS A 18 -2.61 6.38 9.67
C HIS A 18 -2.32 5.37 10.80
N GLY A 19 -1.06 4.99 11.02
CA GLY A 19 -0.66 4.03 12.05
C GLY A 19 -1.41 2.70 11.91
N GLU A 20 -2.01 2.24 13.01
CA GLU A 20 -2.85 1.04 13.05
C GLU A 20 -4.07 1.12 12.10
N GLY A 21 -4.53 2.34 11.77
CA GLY A 21 -5.63 2.57 10.84
C GLY A 21 -5.26 2.45 9.36
N ALA A 22 -3.98 2.23 9.01
CA ALA A 22 -3.51 2.19 7.63
C ALA A 22 -4.18 1.11 6.77
N ALA A 23 -4.44 -0.08 7.35
CA ALA A 23 -5.11 -1.16 6.64
C ALA A 23 -6.58 -0.83 6.33
N LEU A 24 -7.27 -0.19 7.28
CA LEU A 24 -8.65 0.26 7.08
C LEU A 24 -8.71 1.35 6.00
N HIS A 25 -7.82 2.34 6.07
CA HIS A 25 -7.75 3.40 5.06
C HIS A 25 -7.54 2.84 3.65
N ALA A 26 -6.61 1.88 3.48
CA ALA A 26 -6.39 1.25 2.18
C ALA A 26 -7.65 0.51 1.67
N ALA A 27 -8.40 -0.16 2.56
CA ALA A 27 -9.66 -0.81 2.19
C ALA A 27 -10.74 0.20 1.76
N GLU A 28 -10.84 1.35 2.44
CA GLU A 28 -11.75 2.45 2.07
C GLU A 28 -11.42 3.02 0.69
N GLN A 29 -10.13 3.25 0.39
CA GLN A 29 -9.69 3.74 -0.92
C GLN A 29 -10.01 2.75 -2.04
N ILE A 30 -9.81 1.44 -1.81
CA ILE A 30 -10.21 0.39 -2.76
C ILE A 30 -11.73 0.45 -3.00
N GLY A 31 -12.53 0.54 -1.92
CA GLY A 31 -13.98 0.62 -2.02
C GLY A 31 -14.45 1.82 -2.85
N ALA A 32 -13.86 3.00 -2.62
CA ALA A 32 -14.16 4.20 -3.39
C ALA A 32 -13.87 4.02 -4.89
N LEU A 33 -12.70 3.47 -5.23
CA LEU A 33 -12.30 3.26 -6.63
C LEU A 33 -13.14 2.20 -7.34
N VAL A 34 -13.62 1.18 -6.61
CA VAL A 34 -14.60 0.22 -7.16
C VAL A 34 -15.91 0.92 -7.54
N LEU A 35 -16.41 1.82 -6.70
CA LEU A 35 -17.63 2.57 -6.99
C LEU A 35 -17.47 3.53 -8.18
N GLU A 36 -16.27 4.08 -8.36
CA GLU A 36 -15.92 4.93 -9.51
C GLU A 36 -15.65 4.14 -10.79
N GLY A 37 -15.47 2.81 -10.70
CA GLY A 37 -15.13 1.96 -11.83
C GLY A 37 -13.65 2.03 -12.24
N ASP A 38 -12.77 2.57 -11.40
CA ASP A 38 -11.34 2.66 -11.67
C ASP A 38 -10.61 1.36 -11.30
N ALA A 39 -10.57 0.45 -12.27
CA ALA A 39 -9.88 -0.83 -12.11
C ALA A 39 -8.35 -0.69 -11.97
N GLU A 40 -7.72 0.37 -12.51
CA GLU A 40 -6.26 0.56 -12.37
C GLU A 40 -5.92 1.07 -10.98
N GLY A 41 -6.69 2.03 -10.47
CA GLY A 41 -6.60 2.50 -9.10
C GLY A 41 -6.80 1.36 -8.09
N VAL A 42 -7.81 0.52 -8.29
CA VAL A 42 -8.05 -0.66 -7.42
C VAL A 42 -6.83 -1.56 -7.36
N ARG A 43 -6.24 -1.93 -8.51
CA ARG A 43 -5.03 -2.78 -8.55
C ARG A 43 -3.85 -2.13 -7.82
N THR A 44 -3.70 -0.81 -7.98
CA THR A 44 -2.62 -0.06 -7.32
C THR A 44 -2.79 -0.07 -5.81
N TRP A 45 -3.99 0.22 -5.30
CA TRP A 45 -4.25 0.22 -3.86
C TRP A 45 -4.22 -1.17 -3.23
N GLN A 46 -4.59 -2.23 -3.97
CA GLN A 46 -4.39 -3.61 -3.51
C GLN A 46 -2.90 -3.93 -3.32
N ALA A 47 -2.05 -3.48 -4.24
CA ALA A 47 -0.60 -3.66 -4.14
C ALA A 47 0.01 -2.88 -2.95
N ILE A 48 -0.50 -1.68 -2.66
CA ILE A 48 -0.14 -0.88 -1.48
C ILE A 48 -0.61 -1.59 -0.20
N ALA A 49 -1.86 -2.04 -0.14
CA ALA A 49 -2.43 -2.73 1.03
C ALA A 49 -1.64 -4.00 1.40
N SER A 50 -1.21 -4.78 0.40
CA SER A 50 -0.35 -5.95 0.61
C SER A 50 0.98 -5.58 1.28
N ARG A 51 1.57 -4.44 0.91
CA ARG A 51 2.84 -3.97 1.49
C ARG A 51 2.65 -3.36 2.87
N ILE A 52 1.52 -2.68 3.12
CA ILE A 52 1.15 -2.23 4.47
C ILE A 52 1.09 -3.43 5.42
N ALA A 53 0.43 -4.54 5.01
CA ALA A 53 0.36 -5.75 5.83
C ALA A 53 1.76 -6.33 6.12
N GLN A 54 2.65 -6.35 5.13
CA GLN A 54 4.04 -6.82 5.29
C GLN A 54 4.87 -5.90 6.22
N LEU A 55 4.75 -4.57 6.07
CA LEU A 55 5.41 -3.61 6.95
C LEU A 55 4.92 -3.76 8.38
N SER A 56 3.61 -3.86 8.60
CA SER A 56 3.04 -4.05 9.94
C SER A 56 3.51 -5.36 10.59
N ALA A 57 3.61 -6.44 9.81
CA ALA A 57 4.13 -7.72 10.31
C ALA A 57 5.63 -7.68 10.67
N THR A 58 6.40 -6.80 10.03
CA THR A 58 7.87 -6.70 10.20
C THR A 58 8.27 -5.50 11.06
N GLY A 59 7.33 -4.83 11.74
CA GLY A 59 7.62 -3.65 12.57
C GLY A 59 8.09 -2.42 11.78
N GLY A 60 7.64 -2.25 10.54
CA GLY A 60 7.96 -1.11 9.67
C GLY A 60 9.20 -1.30 8.80
N GLN A 61 9.84 -2.48 8.83
CA GLN A 61 11.01 -2.75 8.01
C GLN A 61 10.61 -3.12 6.58
N ALA A 62 10.86 -2.21 5.64
CA ALA A 62 10.74 -2.50 4.21
C ALA A 62 11.89 -3.43 3.75
N PRO A 63 11.70 -4.23 2.68
CA PRO A 63 12.80 -4.98 2.09
C PRO A 63 13.97 -4.06 1.69
N PRO A 64 15.21 -4.56 1.68
CA PRO A 64 16.34 -3.78 1.19
C PRO A 64 16.15 -3.41 -0.28
N VAL A 65 16.47 -2.16 -0.64
CA VAL A 65 16.25 -1.57 -1.98
C VAL A 65 16.87 -2.38 -3.13
N ASP A 66 18.00 -3.04 -2.88
CA ASP A 66 18.68 -3.94 -3.83
C ASP A 66 17.88 -5.20 -4.20
N ARG A 67 16.79 -5.51 -3.47
CA ARG A 67 15.90 -6.65 -3.74
C ARG A 67 14.56 -6.27 -4.36
N MET A 68 14.32 -4.99 -4.66
CA MET A 68 13.05 -4.46 -5.16
C MET A 68 13.08 -4.25 -6.69
N ASN A 69 13.56 -5.27 -7.42
CA ASN A 69 13.73 -5.27 -8.89
C ASN A 69 12.62 -6.05 -9.60
#